data_AF-A0A816AQZ8-F1
#
_entry.id   AF-A0A816AQZ8-F1
#
_cell.length_a   1.000
_cell.length_b   1.000
_cell.length_c   1.000
_cell.angle_alpha   90.00
_cell.angle_beta   90.00
_cell.angle_gamma   90.00
#
_symmetry.space_group_name_H-M   'P 1'
#
loop_
_entity.id
_entity.type
_entity.pdbx_description
1 polymer ?
#
loop_
_entity_poly.entity_id
_entity_poly.type
_entity_poly.pdbx_seq_one_letter_code
_entity_poly.pdbx_strand_id
1 'polypeptide(L)'
;MYIAGATVPISTSPYIAMGRALFYDGLIQFLAGLFELSLGNNFHAFIFCSYASTFNFLSGVIDTSVQYKALDVFYVGWTIFTLAMLIASIRTNVALILFFFFFLCQLMGYLQPVTFFYGIKICHAQEELLEYLQQQLRGMQDLEV
;
A
#
# COMPACT_ATOMS: atom_id res chain seq x y z
N MET A 1 5.07 16.75 -0.14
CA MET A 1 4.89 15.41 0.46
C MET A 1 3.46 15.38 1.01
N TYR A 2 2.56 14.73 0.28
CA TYR A 2 1.13 14.76 0.56
C TYR A 2 0.81 13.68 1.59
N ILE A 3 0.69 14.07 2.86
CA ILE A 3 0.07 13.25 3.90
C ILE A 3 -1.36 13.79 4.03
N ALA A 4 -2.33 12.91 3.86
CA ALA A 4 -3.75 13.23 3.83
C ALA A 4 -4.18 14.13 5.00
N GLY A 5 -4.77 15.29 4.67
CA GLY A 5 -5.63 16.07 5.58
C GLY A 5 -4.99 17.19 6.42
N ALA A 6 -3.66 17.33 6.47
CA ALA A 6 -3.02 18.47 7.14
C ALA A 6 -2.29 19.36 6.13
N THR A 7 -2.98 20.40 5.62
CA THR A 7 -2.37 21.49 4.85
C THR A 7 -1.47 22.32 5.76
N VAL A 8 -0.29 21.78 6.07
CA VAL A 8 0.81 22.59 6.61
C VAL A 8 1.46 23.30 5.42
N PRO A 9 1.54 24.63 5.41
CA PRO A 9 2.21 25.35 4.34
C PRO A 9 3.65 24.86 4.20
N ILE A 10 4.10 24.74 2.95
CA ILE A 10 5.46 24.36 2.51
C ILE A 10 6.62 25.19 3.10
N SER A 11 6.34 26.09 4.04
CA SER A 11 7.30 26.84 4.85
C SER A 11 7.80 26.08 6.09
N THR A 12 7.24 24.91 6.43
CA THR A 12 7.83 24.07 7.48
C THR A 12 9.00 23.24 6.95
N SER A 13 10.17 23.51 7.51
CA SER A 13 11.45 22.89 7.21
C SER A 13 11.36 21.34 7.06
N PRO A 14 11.65 20.77 5.88
CA PRO A 14 11.54 19.32 5.62
C PRO A 14 12.45 18.48 6.53
N TYR A 15 13.47 19.10 7.12
CA TYR A 15 14.42 18.45 8.03
C TYR A 15 13.77 17.94 9.33
N ILE A 16 12.71 18.60 9.82
CA ILE A 16 12.02 18.18 11.06
C ILE A 16 11.20 16.91 10.80
N ALA A 17 10.53 16.83 9.65
CA ALA A 17 9.78 15.64 9.25
C ALA A 17 10.72 14.45 8.99
N MET A 18 11.85 14.70 8.33
CA MET A 18 12.88 13.69 8.08
C MET A 18 13.51 13.16 9.38
N GLY A 19 13.82 14.04 10.33
CA GLY A 19 14.37 13.66 11.63
C GLY A 19 13.39 12.84 12.46
N ARG A 20 12.11 13.24 12.51
CA ARG A 20 11.07 12.47 13.20
C ARG A 20 10.87 11.09 12.62
N ALA A 21 10.80 11.00 11.29
CA ALA A 21 10.72 9.72 10.63
C ALA A 21 11.91 8.87 11.08
N LEU A 22 13.15 9.29 10.80
CA LEU A 22 14.38 8.52 11.04
C LEU A 22 14.53 8.02 12.49
N PHE A 23 14.20 8.86 13.46
CA PHE A 23 14.37 8.49 14.86
C PHE A 23 13.17 7.75 15.44
N TYR A 24 11.95 8.29 15.32
CA TYR A 24 10.78 7.74 16.02
C TYR A 24 10.15 6.57 15.26
N ASP A 25 9.89 6.75 13.96
CA ASP A 25 9.21 5.75 13.11
C ASP A 25 10.13 4.61 12.67
N GLY A 26 11.41 4.60 13.06
CA GLY A 26 12.20 3.41 12.84
C GLY A 26 13.37 3.12 13.75
N LEU A 27 14.24 4.05 14.17
CA LEU A 27 15.32 3.64 15.09
C LEU A 27 14.76 3.17 16.45
N ILE A 28 13.91 3.98 17.07
CA ILE A 28 13.29 3.63 18.36
C ILE A 28 12.36 2.44 18.21
N GLN A 29 11.57 2.39 17.12
CA GLN A 29 10.66 1.28 16.87
C GLN A 29 11.40 -0.05 16.60
N PHE A 30 12.53 -0.01 15.90
CA PHE A 30 13.39 -1.18 15.69
C PHE A 30 14.01 -1.67 17.00
N LEU A 31 14.51 -0.76 17.85
CA LEU A 31 15.03 -1.11 19.17
C LEU A 31 13.95 -1.74 20.06
N ALA A 32 12.72 -1.21 20.02
CA ALA A 32 11.58 -1.81 20.72
C ALA A 32 11.31 -3.25 20.24
N GLY A 33 11.42 -3.51 18.93
CA GLY A 33 11.33 -4.86 18.36
C GLY A 33 12.42 -5.81 18.87
N LEU A 34 13.66 -5.34 18.98
CA LEU A 34 14.78 -6.14 19.50
C LEU A 34 14.64 -6.47 21.00
N PHE A 35 14.08 -5.55 21.78
CA PHE A 35 13.77 -5.81 23.20
C PHE A 35 12.67 -6.86 23.35
N GLU A 36 11.62 -6.80 22.53
CA GLU A 36 10.58 -7.84 22.51
C GLU A 36 11.12 -9.21 22.07
N LEU A 37 12.06 -9.24 21.12
CA LEU A 37 12.79 -10.45 20.74
C LEU A 37 13.59 -11.03 21.92
N SER A 38 14.21 -10.16 22.71
CA SER A 38 14.98 -10.55 23.91
C SER A 38 14.10 -11.11 25.04
N LEU A 39 12.81 -10.72 25.06
CA LEU A 39 11.80 -11.24 25.99
C LEU A 39 11.11 -12.53 25.49
N GLY A 40 11.42 -12.99 24.27
CA GLY A 40 10.86 -14.20 23.66
C GLY A 40 9.59 -13.97 22.83
N ASN A 41 9.16 -12.72 22.63
CA ASN A 41 7.96 -12.37 21.87
C ASN A 41 8.26 -12.14 20.39
N ASN A 42 8.41 -13.23 19.63
CA ASN A 42 8.76 -13.18 18.21
C ASN A 42 7.72 -12.46 17.32
N PHE A 43 6.43 -12.53 17.70
CA PHE A 43 5.34 -11.94 16.91
C PHE A 43 5.41 -10.40 16.90
N HIS A 44 5.49 -9.77 18.07
CA HIS A 44 5.58 -8.31 18.16
C HIS A 44 6.90 -7.78 17.61
N ALA A 45 7.99 -8.52 17.81
CA ALA A 45 9.28 -8.14 17.27
C ALA A 45 9.27 -8.08 15.74
N PHE A 46 8.67 -9.06 15.07
CA PHE A 46 8.56 -9.08 13.61
C PHE A 46 7.71 -7.90 13.09
N ILE A 47 6.63 -7.58 13.80
CA ILE A 47 5.79 -6.43 13.51
C ILE A 47 6.61 -5.14 13.62
N PHE A 48 7.20 -4.87 14.78
CA PHE A 48 7.95 -3.63 15.02
C PHE A 48 9.14 -3.45 14.09
N CYS A 49 9.90 -4.51 13.80
CA CYS A 49 10.99 -4.45 12.82
C CYS A 49 10.48 -4.18 11.40
N SER A 50 9.31 -4.70 11.02
CA SER A 50 8.72 -4.45 9.69
C SER A 50 8.20 -3.02 9.55
N TYR A 51 7.51 -2.49 10.57
CA TYR A 51 7.07 -1.09 10.55
C TYR A 51 8.25 -0.11 10.61
N ALA A 52 9.32 -0.45 11.34
CA ALA A 52 10.54 0.35 11.39
C ALA A 52 11.30 0.42 10.06
N SER A 53 11.18 -0.59 9.19
CA SER A 53 11.83 -0.58 7.87
C SER A 53 11.04 0.20 6.82
N THR A 54 9.82 0.65 7.15
CA THR A 54 8.90 1.37 6.25
C THR A 54 9.32 2.84 6.06
N PHE A 55 10.62 3.12 6.15
CA PHE A 55 11.19 4.43 5.94
C PHE A 55 10.87 4.94 4.54
N ASN A 56 10.24 6.11 4.46
CA ASN A 56 9.90 6.74 3.19
C ASN A 56 11.18 7.17 2.44
N PHE A 57 11.69 6.30 1.59
CA PHE A 57 12.77 6.58 0.62
C PHE A 57 12.39 7.63 -0.45
N LEU A 58 11.15 8.14 -0.40
CA LEU A 58 10.53 8.91 -1.48
C LEU A 58 10.92 10.39 -1.54
N SER A 59 11.96 10.81 -0.82
CA SER A 59 12.29 12.23 -0.69
C SER A 59 13.45 12.70 -1.58
N GLY A 60 13.87 11.93 -2.58
CA GLY A 60 14.86 12.40 -3.55
C GLY A 60 14.97 11.56 -4.82
N VAL A 61 14.94 12.24 -5.97
CA VAL A 61 15.56 11.80 -7.24
C VAL A 61 14.82 10.69 -8.02
N ILE A 62 13.49 10.73 -8.12
CA ILE A 62 12.78 9.91 -9.13
C ILE A 62 11.69 10.72 -9.82
N ASP A 63 11.62 10.53 -11.14
CA ASP A 63 10.64 11.15 -12.01
C ASP A 63 9.21 10.85 -11.52
N THR A 64 8.35 11.88 -11.50
CA THR A 64 7.06 11.84 -10.81
C THR A 64 6.15 10.72 -11.32
N SER A 65 6.27 10.36 -12.61
CA SER A 65 5.46 9.32 -13.25
C SER A 65 5.78 7.90 -12.77
N VAL A 66 7.04 7.62 -12.42
CA VAL A 66 7.49 6.30 -11.94
C VAL A 66 7.18 6.14 -10.44
N GLN A 67 7.20 7.25 -9.71
CA GLN A 67 6.98 7.29 -8.27
C GLN A 67 5.58 6.79 -7.86
N TYR A 68 4.52 7.20 -8.58
CA TYR A 68 3.15 6.74 -8.27
C TYR A 68 2.98 5.23 -8.48
N LYS A 69 3.53 4.67 -9.58
CA LYS A 69 3.46 3.23 -9.85
C LYS A 69 4.22 2.40 -8.80
N ALA A 70 5.38 2.88 -8.36
CA ALA A 70 6.17 2.22 -7.33
C ALA A 70 5.46 2.26 -5.97
N LEU A 71 4.81 3.38 -5.64
CA LEU A 71 3.99 3.51 -4.42
C LEU A 71 2.79 2.56 -4.42
N ASP A 72 2.10 2.42 -5.56
CA ASP A 72 0.94 1.51 -5.66
C ASP A 72 1.35 0.06 -5.38
N VAL A 73 2.45 -0.41 -5.99
CA VAL A 73 2.99 -1.76 -5.76
C VAL A 73 3.42 -1.93 -4.30
N PHE A 74 4.03 -0.91 -3.70
CA PHE A 74 4.41 -0.90 -2.30
C PHE A 74 3.19 -1.06 -1.37
N TYR A 75 2.12 -0.30 -1.59
CA TYR A 75 0.90 -0.39 -0.78
C TYR A 75 0.16 -1.73 -0.95
N VAL A 76 0.18 -2.33 -2.15
CA VAL A 76 -0.35 -3.68 -2.37
C VAL A 76 0.43 -4.72 -1.55
N GLY A 77 1.77 -4.66 -1.58
CA GLY A 77 2.61 -5.52 -0.75
C GLY A 77 2.32 -5.36 0.75
N TRP A 78 2.14 -4.11 1.19
CA TRP A 78 1.82 -3.79 2.59
C TRP A 78 0.44 -4.28 3.03
N THR A 79 -0.52 -4.31 2.09
CA THR A 79 -1.86 -4.86 2.33
C THR A 79 -1.80 -6.37 2.57
N ILE A 80 -1.04 -7.11 1.76
CA ILE A 80 -0.84 -8.56 1.93
C ILE A 80 -0.15 -8.86 3.26
N PHE A 81 0.90 -8.10 3.59
CA PHE A 81 1.59 -8.21 4.88
C PHE A 81 0.64 -7.99 6.06
N THR A 82 -0.16 -6.92 6.02
CA THR A 82 -1.12 -6.59 7.08
C THR A 82 -2.19 -7.68 7.22
N LEU A 83 -2.66 -8.26 6.11
CA LEU A 83 -3.63 -9.36 6.13
C LEU A 83 -3.03 -10.61 6.79
N ALA A 84 -1.77 -10.95 6.48
CA ALA A 84 -1.07 -12.05 7.12
C ALA A 84 -0.90 -11.81 8.64
N MET A 85 -0.58 -10.58 9.04
CA MET A 85 -0.49 -10.20 10.46
C MET A 85 -1.84 -10.24 11.18
N LEU A 86 -2.92 -9.86 10.50
CA LEU A 86 -4.27 -9.94 11.04
C LEU A 86 -4.63 -11.40 11.38
N ILE A 87 -4.36 -12.34 10.47
CA ILE A 87 -4.59 -13.78 10.70
C ILE A 87 -3.74 -14.30 11.87
N ALA A 88 -2.47 -13.92 11.93
CA ALA A 88 -1.57 -14.32 13.02
C ALA A 88 -1.96 -13.72 14.38
N SER A 89 -2.61 -12.55 14.40
CA SER A 89 -3.03 -11.85 15.62
C SER A 89 -4.27 -12.44 16.30
N ILE A 90 -5.00 -13.37 15.66
CA ILE A 90 -6.27 -13.92 16.16
C ILE A 90 -6.14 -14.55 17.57
N ARG A 91 -4.96 -15.05 17.93
CA ARG A 91 -4.70 -15.69 19.24
C ARG A 91 -3.88 -14.84 20.23
N THR A 92 -3.56 -13.59 19.90
CA THR A 92 -2.65 -12.78 20.73
C THR A 92 -3.42 -11.84 21.67
N ASN A 93 -3.88 -10.70 21.16
CA ASN A 93 -4.53 -9.66 21.94
C ASN A 93 -5.57 -8.93 21.08
N VAL A 94 -6.76 -8.70 21.64
CA VAL A 94 -7.86 -7.98 20.97
C VAL A 94 -7.42 -6.59 20.50
N ALA A 95 -6.56 -5.90 21.25
CA ALA A 95 -6.02 -4.60 20.86
C ALA A 95 -5.21 -4.65 19.54
N LEU A 96 -4.46 -5.73 19.31
CA LEU A 96 -3.70 -5.93 18.07
C LEU A 96 -4.61 -6.29 16.90
N ILE A 97 -5.64 -7.09 17.14
CA ILE A 97 -6.65 -7.42 16.13
C ILE A 97 -7.33 -6.13 15.67
N LEU A 98 -7.73 -5.26 16.59
CA LEU A 98 -8.32 -3.96 16.27
C LEU A 98 -7.34 -3.07 15.52
N PHE A 99 -6.08 -2.98 15.97
CA PHE A 99 -5.05 -2.20 15.28
C PHE A 99 -4.88 -2.63 13.82
N PHE A 100 -4.70 -3.93 13.57
CA PHE A 100 -4.56 -4.44 12.20
C PHE A 100 -5.83 -4.29 11.37
N PHE A 101 -7.01 -4.43 11.99
CA PHE A 101 -8.29 -4.22 11.30
C PHE A 101 -8.47 -2.77 10.85
N PHE A 102 -8.24 -1.80 11.74
CA PHE A 102 -8.32 -0.37 11.39
C PHE A 102 -7.25 0.01 10.37
N PHE A 103 -6.03 -0.52 10.51
CA PHE A 103 -4.95 -0.27 9.55
C PHE A 103 -5.28 -0.86 8.17
N LEU A 104 -5.89 -2.05 8.10
CA LEU A 104 -6.36 -2.64 6.85
C LEU A 104 -7.48 -1.80 6.20
N CYS A 105 -8.45 -1.34 6.98
CA CYS A 105 -9.48 -0.41 6.50
C CYS A 105 -8.89 0.88 5.94
N GLN A 106 -7.90 1.45 6.62
CA GLN A 106 -7.19 2.64 6.16
C GLN A 106 -6.43 2.38 4.84
N LEU A 107 -5.73 1.24 4.72
CA LEU A 107 -5.05 0.84 3.49
C LEU A 107 -6.02 0.62 2.33
N MET A 108 -7.16 -0.03 2.57
CA MET A 108 -8.22 -0.21 1.57
C MET A 108 -8.77 1.13 1.07
N GLY A 109 -8.90 2.12 1.96
CA GLY A 109 -9.26 3.50 1.60
C GLY A 109 -8.23 4.17 0.70
N TYR A 110 -6.93 3.86 0.87
CA TYR A 110 -5.87 4.36 0.00
C TYR A 110 -5.71 3.58 -1.31
N LEU A 111 -6.17 2.32 -1.38
CA LEU A 111 -6.11 1.48 -2.59
C LEU A 111 -7.24 1.76 -3.59
N GLN A 112 -8.27 2.52 -3.24
CA GLN A 112 -9.37 2.87 -4.15
C GLN A 112 -8.95 3.46 -5.50
N PRO A 113 -7.89 4.30 -5.61
CA PRO A 113 -7.38 4.74 -6.89
C PRO A 113 -6.85 3.55 -7.72
N VAL A 114 -6.12 2.60 -7.11
CA VAL A 114 -5.48 1.47 -7.81
C VAL A 114 -6.51 0.52 -8.41
N THR A 115 -7.51 0.11 -7.64
CA THR A 115 -8.60 -0.76 -8.15
C THR A 115 -9.45 -0.05 -9.19
N PHE A 116 -9.61 1.28 -9.08
CA PHE A 116 -10.27 2.09 -10.10
C PHE A 116 -9.46 2.15 -11.41
N PHE A 117 -8.15 2.37 -11.35
CA PHE A 117 -7.28 2.40 -12.54
C PHE A 117 -7.15 1.03 -13.22
N TYR A 118 -6.98 -0.05 -12.46
CA TYR A 118 -6.99 -1.41 -13.00
C TYR A 118 -8.39 -1.78 -13.55
N GLY A 119 -9.46 -1.38 -12.87
CA GLY A 119 -10.84 -1.57 -13.33
C GLY A 119 -11.13 -0.86 -14.65
N ILE A 120 -10.69 0.39 -14.83
CA ILE A 120 -10.82 1.13 -16.09
C ILE A 120 -10.06 0.43 -17.22
N LYS A 121 -8.81 -0.04 -16.97
CA LYS A 121 -8.04 -0.75 -17.99
C LYS A 121 -8.67 -2.08 -18.40
N ILE A 122 -9.24 -2.82 -17.45
CA ILE A 122 -9.95 -4.07 -17.73
C ILE A 122 -11.24 -3.79 -18.52
N CYS A 123 -12.00 -2.75 -18.16
CA CYS A 123 -13.21 -2.36 -18.86
C CYS A 123 -12.92 -1.94 -20.31
N HIS A 124 -11.88 -1.13 -20.51
CA HIS A 124 -11.48 -0.68 -21.84
C HIS A 124 -10.94 -1.83 -22.72
N ALA A 125 -10.17 -2.76 -22.16
CA ALA A 125 -9.70 -3.94 -22.87
C ALA A 125 -10.83 -4.92 -23.21
N GLN A 126 -11.89 -4.97 -22.39
CA GLN A 126 -13.10 -5.74 -22.68
C GLN A 126 -13.90 -5.13 -23.83
N GLU A 127 -13.99 -3.80 -23.89
CA GLU A 127 -14.73 -3.07 -24.92
C GLU A 127 -14.10 -3.26 -26.31
N GLU A 128 -12.77 -3.11 -26.45
CA GLU A 128 -12.08 -3.38 -27.71
C GLU A 128 -12.28 -4.83 -28.19
N LEU A 129 -12.18 -5.81 -27.29
CA LEU A 129 -12.40 -7.22 -27.66
C LEU A 129 -13.82 -7.50 -28.13
N LEU A 130 -14.82 -6.82 -27.55
CA LEU A 130 -16.21 -6.97 -27.93
C LEU A 130 -16.47 -6.39 -29.33
N GLU A 131 -15.87 -5.23 -29.64
CA GLU A 131 -15.95 -4.62 -30.97
C GLU A 131 -15.31 -5.51 -32.04
N TYR A 132 -14.15 -6.10 -31.75
CA TYR A 132 -13.47 -7.05 -32.65
C TYR A 132 -14.33 -8.29 -32.94
N LEU A 133 -14.95 -8.87 -31.91
CA LEU A 133 -15.82 -10.03 -32.08
C LEU A 133 -17.10 -9.70 -32.85
N GLN A 134 -17.71 -8.53 -32.59
CA GLN A 134 -18.88 -8.08 -33.35
C GLN A 134 -18.56 -7.83 -34.82
N GLN A 135 -17.36 -7.34 -35.13
CA GLN A 135 -16.91 -7.10 -36.50
C GLN A 135 -16.64 -8.42 -37.25
N GLN A 136 -16.05 -9.42 -36.59
CA GLN A 136 -15.88 -10.76 -37.14
C GLN A 136 -17.22 -11.47 -37.39
N LEU A 137 -18.16 -11.36 -36.44
CA LEU A 137 -19.48 -11.99 -36.58
C LEU A 137 -20.27 -11.41 -37.76
N ARG A 138 -20.20 -10.09 -37.95
CA ARG A 138 -20.86 -9.39 -39.07
C ARG A 138 -20.29 -9.83 -40.42
N GLY A 139 -18.96 -9.94 -40.52
CA GLY A 139 -18.30 -10.42 -41.74
C GLY A 139 -18.62 -11.88 -42.11
N MET A 140 -18.96 -12.74 -41.13
CA MET A 140 -19.42 -14.09 -41.42
C MET A 140 -20.87 -14.14 -41.93
N GLN A 141 -21.74 -13.24 -41.47
CA GLN A 141 -23.12 -13.15 -41.95
C GLN A 141 -23.21 -12.69 -43.41
N ASP A 142 -22.28 -11.85 -43.85
CA ASP A 142 -22.22 -11.35 -45.23
C ASP A 142 -21.76 -12.42 -46.25
N LEU A 143 -21.21 -13.55 -45.77
CA LEU A 143 -20.73 -14.68 -46.59
C LEU A 143 -21.74 -15.84 -46.69
N GLU A 144 -22.82 -15.81 -45.90
CA GLU A 144 -23.90 -16.82 -45.91
C GLU A 144 -25.06 -16.48 -46.88
N VAL A 145 -24.98 -15.37 -47.62
CA VAL A 145 -25.96 -14.92 -48.63
C VAL A 145 -25.39 -15.07 -50.05
#